data_AF-A0A523ML27-F1
#
_entry.id   AF-A0A523ML27-F1
#
_cell.length_a   1.000
_cell.length_b   1.000
_cell.length_c   1.000
_cell.angle_alpha   90.00
_cell.angle_beta   90.00
_cell.angle_gamma   90.00
#
_symmetry.space_group_name_H-M   'P 1'
#
loop_
_entity.id
_entity.type
_entity.pdbx_description
1 polymer ?
#
loop_
_entity_poly.entity_id
_entity_poly.type
_entity_poly.pdbx_seq_one_letter_code
_entity_poly.pdbx_strand_id
1 'polypeptide(L)'
;MNDLPSFWAVIAGVVIVVILVRRFGRGAASRKDGLGVDVESDLLRLCRGDRALADRLIQHELDRKPDLSRTGAALMALSRLRDDNR
;
A
#
# COMPACT_ATOMS: atom_id res chain seq x y z
N MET A 1 -17.24 20.98 40.20
CA MET A 1 -18.01 21.12 38.95
C MET A 1 -17.09 21.70 37.89
N ASN A 2 -16.16 20.90 37.34
CA ASN A 2 -15.35 21.28 36.16
C ASN A 2 -14.79 20.01 35.48
N ASP A 3 -15.59 18.95 35.39
CA ASP A 3 -15.19 17.63 34.85
C ASP A 3 -15.55 17.48 33.36
N LEU A 4 -15.91 18.58 32.71
CA LEU A 4 -16.25 18.63 31.29
C LEU A 4 -15.04 18.77 30.33
N PRO A 5 -13.86 19.36 30.67
CA PRO A 5 -12.84 19.63 29.65
C PRO A 5 -12.05 18.40 29.19
N SER A 6 -11.94 17.35 30.01
CA SER A 6 -11.21 16.13 29.66
C SER A 6 -11.92 15.31 28.60
N PHE A 7 -13.26 15.24 28.65
CA PHE A 7 -14.06 14.49 27.69
C PHE A 7 -13.97 15.10 26.28
N TRP A 8 -14.02 16.43 26.19
CA TRP A 8 -13.82 17.15 24.93
C TRP A 8 -12.40 17.01 24.38
N ALA A 9 -11.38 16.95 25.26
CA ALA A 9 -10.00 16.72 24.86
C ALA A 9 -9.79 15.33 24.24
N VAL A 10 -10.42 14.29 24.80
CA VAL A 10 -10.37 12.92 24.26
C VAL A 10 -11.07 12.85 22.90
N ILE A 11 -12.27 13.44 22.78
CA ILE A 11 -13.00 13.48 21.51
C ILE A 11 -12.20 14.23 20.44
N ALA A 12 -11.63 15.39 20.78
CA ALA A 12 -10.78 16.15 19.87
C ALA A 12 -9.55 15.33 19.44
N GLY A 13 -8.91 14.61 20.37
CA GLY A 13 -7.79 13.72 20.07
C GLY A 13 -8.17 12.62 19.07
N VAL A 14 -9.29 11.93 19.30
CA VAL A 14 -9.78 10.87 18.40
C VAL A 14 -10.11 11.43 17.02
N VAL A 15 -10.78 12.59 16.95
CA VAL A 15 -11.12 13.24 15.68
C VAL A 15 -9.85 13.65 14.92
N ILE A 16 -8.84 14.20 15.60
CA ILE A 16 -7.54 14.54 14.99
C ILE A 16 -6.85 13.29 14.46
N VAL A 17 -6.81 12.20 15.22
CA VAL A 17 -6.22 10.92 14.78
C VAL A 17 -6.96 10.36 13.57
N VAL A 18 -8.29 10.36 13.58
CA VAL A 18 -9.11 9.89 12.44
C VAL A 18 -8.89 10.77 11.20
N ILE A 19 -8.80 12.09 11.37
CA ILE A 19 -8.51 13.02 10.27
C ILE A 19 -7.09 12.78 9.75
N LEU A 20 -6.09 12.61 10.62
CA LEU A 20 -4.72 12.30 10.23
C LEU A 20 -4.65 10.97 9.50
N VAL A 21 -5.29 9.90 9.99
CA VAL A 21 -5.36 8.60 9.33
C VAL A 21 -6.10 8.68 8.00
N ARG A 22 -7.21 9.43 7.89
CA ARG A 22 -7.89 9.64 6.60
C ARG A 22 -7.07 10.50 5.63
N ARG A 23 -6.35 11.51 6.12
CA ARG A 23 -5.56 12.46 5.31
C ARG A 23 -4.25 11.84 4.84
N PHE A 24 -3.53 11.14 5.71
CA PHE A 24 -2.28 10.45 5.41
C PHE A 24 -2.49 9.06 4.80
N GLY A 25 -3.53 8.32 5.22
CA GLY A 25 -3.90 7.04 4.62
C GLY A 25 -4.38 7.20 3.17
N ARG A 26 -5.07 8.29 2.84
CA ARG A 26 -5.35 8.66 1.43
C ARG A 26 -4.12 9.16 0.69
N GLY A 27 -3.10 9.66 1.39
CA GLY A 27 -1.80 10.01 0.80
C GLY A 27 -0.95 8.80 0.42
N ALA A 28 -1.07 7.68 1.15
CA ALA A 28 -0.45 6.41 0.80
C ALA A 28 -1.21 5.65 -0.32
N ALA A 29 -2.52 5.85 -0.41
CA ALA A 29 -3.36 5.24 -1.46
C ALA A 29 -3.44 6.04 -2.77
N SER A 30 -3.00 7.31 -2.79
CA SER A 30 -3.23 8.21 -3.94
C SER A 30 -2.01 9.07 -4.35
N ARG A 31 -0.78 8.63 -4.03
CA ARG A 31 0.47 9.21 -4.57
C ARG A 31 1.33 8.14 -5.26
N LYS A 32 0.76 7.48 -6.26
CA LYS A 32 1.54 6.65 -7.21
C LYS A 32 1.39 7.06 -8.67
N ASP A 33 0.86 8.26 -8.93
CA ASP A 33 0.88 8.87 -10.26
C ASP A 33 1.87 10.03 -10.28
N GLY A 34 3.17 9.71 -10.33
CA GLY A 34 4.13 10.69 -10.88
C GLY A 34 5.57 10.65 -10.39
N LEU A 35 5.87 10.21 -9.16
CA LEU A 35 7.25 10.17 -8.65
C LEU A 35 7.40 9.12 -7.53
N GLY A 36 8.09 8.01 -7.79
CA GLY A 36 8.60 7.16 -6.70
C GLY A 36 8.39 5.67 -6.92
N VAL A 37 9.49 4.98 -7.24
CA VAL A 37 9.65 3.52 -7.27
C VAL A 37 8.64 2.84 -8.18
N ASP A 38 9.04 2.69 -9.43
CA ASP A 38 8.29 1.91 -10.41
C ASP A 38 8.41 0.43 -10.06
N VAL A 39 7.58 0.00 -9.10
CA VAL A 39 7.52 -1.37 -8.56
C VAL A 39 7.25 -2.37 -9.68
N GLU A 40 6.46 -1.97 -10.68
CA GLU A 40 6.24 -2.80 -11.86
C GLU A 40 7.52 -2.90 -12.70
N SER A 41 8.27 -1.80 -12.89
CA SER A 41 9.60 -1.87 -13.55
C SER A 41 10.63 -2.70 -12.77
N ASP A 42 10.67 -2.63 -11.44
CA ASP A 42 11.57 -3.49 -10.65
C ASP A 42 11.14 -4.97 -10.72
N LEU A 43 9.83 -5.23 -10.75
CA LEU A 43 9.29 -6.59 -10.96
C LEU A 43 9.67 -7.09 -12.35
N LEU A 44 9.52 -6.26 -13.39
CA LEU A 44 9.96 -6.58 -14.74
C LEU A 44 11.46 -6.89 -14.80
N ARG A 45 12.29 -6.13 -14.08
CA ARG A 45 13.74 -6.40 -14.01
C ARG A 45 14.04 -7.77 -13.39
N LEU A 46 13.37 -8.14 -12.30
CA LEU A 46 13.51 -9.50 -11.73
C LEU A 46 12.96 -10.58 -12.66
N CYS A 47 11.90 -10.26 -13.42
CA CYS A 47 11.34 -11.14 -14.45
C CYS A 47 12.15 -11.13 -15.76
N ARG A 48 13.36 -10.54 -15.78
CA ARG A 48 14.24 -10.43 -16.97
C ARG A 48 13.57 -9.77 -18.18
N GLY A 49 12.65 -8.84 -17.93
CA GLY A 49 11.88 -8.15 -18.97
C GLY A 49 10.65 -8.91 -19.46
N ASP A 50 10.34 -10.10 -18.91
CA ASP A 50 9.13 -10.84 -19.26
C ASP A 50 7.89 -10.20 -18.61
N ARG A 51 7.22 -9.37 -19.40
CA ARG A 51 5.99 -8.67 -18.99
C ARG A 51 4.82 -9.61 -18.75
N ALA A 52 4.72 -10.71 -19.50
CA ALA A 52 3.65 -11.67 -19.34
C ALA A 52 3.80 -12.43 -18.02
N LEU A 53 5.04 -12.75 -17.65
CA LEU A 53 5.33 -13.38 -16.36
C LEU A 53 5.05 -12.42 -15.19
N ALA A 54 5.49 -11.16 -15.28
CA ALA A 54 5.20 -10.16 -14.25
C ALA A 54 3.70 -9.96 -14.04
N ASP A 55 2.91 -9.84 -15.12
CA ASP A 55 1.45 -9.68 -15.02
C ASP A 55 0.77 -10.93 -14.45
N ARG A 56 1.22 -12.13 -14.80
CA ARG A 56 0.74 -13.38 -14.17
C ARG A 56 1.01 -13.43 -12.67
N LEU A 57 2.17 -12.97 -12.21
CA LEU A 57 2.48 -12.92 -10.78
C LEU A 57 1.60 -11.90 -10.04
N ILE A 58 1.37 -10.74 -10.66
CA ILE A 58 0.45 -9.74 -10.12
C ILE A 58 -0.96 -10.33 -10.01
N GLN A 59 -1.44 -10.98 -11.08
CA GLN A 59 -2.77 -11.60 -11.06
C GLN A 59 -2.88 -12.72 -10.04
N HIS A 60 -1.84 -13.54 -9.88
CA HIS A 60 -1.83 -14.58 -8.85
C HIS A 60 -2.00 -14.02 -7.44
N GLU A 61 -1.35 -12.88 -7.13
CA GLU A 61 -1.48 -12.24 -5.82
C GLU A 61 -2.81 -11.48 -5.67
N LEU A 62 -3.38 -10.96 -6.76
CA LEU A 62 -4.74 -10.38 -6.77
C LEU A 62 -5.82 -11.44 -6.57
N ASP A 63 -5.71 -12.59 -7.23
CA ASP A 63 -6.63 -13.73 -7.07
C ASP A 63 -6.60 -14.26 -5.64
N ARG A 64 -5.40 -14.27 -5.03
CA ARG A 64 -5.21 -14.70 -3.64
C ARG A 64 -5.73 -13.66 -2.63
N LYS A 65 -5.68 -12.37 -2.98
CA LYS A 65 -6.07 -11.25 -2.11
C LYS A 65 -6.73 -10.13 -2.95
N PRO A 66 -8.05 -10.25 -3.22
CA PRO A 66 -8.75 -9.31 -4.09
C PRO A 66 -8.87 -7.89 -3.52
N ASP A 67 -8.66 -7.72 -2.21
CA ASP A 67 -8.64 -6.40 -1.54
C ASP A 67 -7.35 -5.60 -1.81
N LEU A 68 -6.35 -6.19 -2.49
CA LEU A 68 -5.10 -5.50 -2.81
C LEU A 68 -5.22 -4.65 -4.08
N SER A 69 -4.59 -3.47 -4.05
CA SER A 69 -4.32 -2.71 -5.27
C SER A 69 -3.30 -3.44 -6.15
N ARG A 70 -3.40 -3.30 -7.48
CA ARG A 70 -2.46 -3.83 -8.48
C ARG A 70 -0.99 -3.59 -8.09
N THR A 71 -0.66 -2.38 -7.61
CA THR A 71 0.72 -2.09 -7.20
C THR A 71 1.11 -2.74 -5.86
N GLY A 72 0.15 -3.00 -4.98
CA GLY A 72 0.36 -3.78 -3.76
C GLY A 72 0.62 -5.27 -4.07
N ALA A 73 -0.13 -5.81 -5.04
CA ALA A 73 0.09 -7.16 -5.57
C ALA A 73 1.47 -7.27 -6.26
N ALA A 74 1.85 -6.29 -7.09
CA ALA A 74 3.19 -6.22 -7.69
C ALA A 74 4.32 -6.19 -6.66
N LEU A 75 4.12 -5.46 -5.54
CA LEU A 75 5.11 -5.41 -4.47
C LEU A 75 5.21 -6.75 -3.71
N MET A 76 4.09 -7.43 -3.45
CA MET A 76 4.10 -8.76 -2.84
C MET A 76 4.78 -9.79 -3.74
N ALA A 77 4.44 -9.79 -5.04
CA ALA A 77 5.10 -10.62 -6.04
C ALA A 77 6.61 -10.35 -6.09
N LEU A 78 7.02 -9.08 -6.08
CA LEU A 78 8.42 -8.68 -6.07
C LEU A 78 9.15 -9.18 -4.83
N SER A 79 8.56 -8.99 -3.64
CA SER A 79 9.17 -9.43 -2.38
C SER A 79 9.36 -10.94 -2.36
N ARG A 80 8.34 -11.68 -2.78
CA ARG A 80 8.35 -13.14 -2.83
C ARG A 80 9.40 -13.67 -3.80
N LEU A 81 9.45 -13.09 -5.00
CA LEU A 81 10.44 -13.46 -6.02
C LEU A 81 11.88 -13.16 -5.57
N ARG A 82 12.08 -12.08 -4.79
CA ARG A 82 13.38 -11.75 -4.21
C ARG A 82 13.78 -12.71 -3.09
N ASP A 83 12.83 -13.13 -2.26
CA ASP A 83 13.07 -14.08 -1.18
C ASP A 83 13.37 -15.48 -1.72
N ASP A 84 12.68 -15.91 -2.78
CA ASP A 84 12.89 -17.22 -3.44
C ASP A 84 14.24 -17.31 -4.18
N ASN A 85 14.81 -16.17 -4.60
CA ASN A 85 16.07 -16.11 -5.36
C ASN A 85 17.31 -15.92 -4.46
N ARG A 86 17.15 -16.01 -3.13
CA ARG A 86 18.23 -15.88 -2.13
C ARG A 86 18.55 -17.22 -1.48
#